data_AF-A0A0F9BSS0-F1
#
_entry.id   AF-A0A0F9BSS0-F1
#
_cell.length_a   1.000
_cell.length_b   1.000
_cell.length_c   1.000
_cell.angle_alpha   90.00
_cell.angle_beta   90.00
_cell.angle_gamma   90.00
#
_symmetry.space_group_name_H-M   'P 1'
#
loop_
_entity.id
_entity.type
_entity.pdbx_description
1 polymer ?
#
loop_
_entity_poly.entity_id
_entity_poly.type
_entity_poly.pdbx_seq_one_letter_code
_entity_poly.pdbx_strand_id
1 'polypeptide(L)' 'METTKEQVQAWVREEQAKIDAERQEACDHKTSGTLNDGVLTCDTCGKVLVFDPDADERGPGPSEHDKRHFETLRKDT' A
#
# COMPACT_ATOMS: atom_id res chain seq x y z
N MET A 1 22.70 -32.46 14.53
CA MET A 1 23.37 -31.18 14.26
C MET A 1 22.70 -30.15 15.11
N GLU A 2 23.43 -29.54 16.04
CA GLU A 2 22.91 -28.44 16.86
C GLU A 2 23.02 -27.15 16.06
N THR A 3 21.92 -26.41 15.93
CA THR A 3 21.88 -25.13 15.21
C THR A 3 22.57 -24.06 16.05
N THR A 4 23.49 -23.30 15.44
CA THR A 4 24.20 -22.24 16.16
C THR A 4 23.30 -21.01 16.36
N LYS A 5 23.59 -20.18 17.36
CA LYS A 5 22.89 -18.92 17.60
C LYS A 5 22.89 -18.01 16.37
N GLU A 6 24.01 -17.97 15.65
CA GLU A 6 24.16 -17.17 14.43
C GLU A 6 23.25 -17.68 13.30
N GLN A 7 23.13 -19.00 13.15
CA GLN A 7 22.20 -19.61 12.18
C GLN A 7 20.74 -19.30 12.52
N VAL A 8 20.37 -19.35 13.80
CA VAL A 8 19.02 -18.97 14.25
C VAL A 8 18.75 -17.49 13.98
N GLN A 9 19.72 -16.61 14.24
CA GLN A 9 19.58 -15.18 13.97
C GLN A 9 19.47 -14.87 12.47
N ALA A 10 20.21 -15.57 11.63
CA ALA A 10 20.09 -15.45 10.17
C ALA A 10 18.68 -15.83 9.72
N TRP A 11 18.18 -16.98 10.18
CA TRP A 11 16.83 -17.43 9.85
C TRP A 11 15.74 -16.45 10.31
N VAL A 12 15.84 -15.93 11.54
CA VAL A 12 14.88 -14.94 12.05
C VAL A 12 14.89 -13.67 11.20
N ARG A 13 16.05 -13.19 10.75
CA ARG A 13 16.13 -12.01 9.87
C ARG A 13 15.50 -12.27 8.51
N GLU A 14 15.74 -13.46 7.94
CA GLU A 14 15.16 -13.85 6.65
C GLU A 14 13.64 -13.96 6.71
N GLU A 15 13.10 -14.61 7.75
CA GLU A 15 11.64 -14.73 7.94
C GLU A 15 11.00 -13.37 8.23
N GLN A 16 11.66 -12.53 9.04
CA GLN A 16 11.15 -11.19 9.31
C GLN A 16 11.09 -10.33 8.03
N ALA A 17 12.09 -10.45 7.15
CA ALA A 17 12.09 -9.76 5.87
C ALA A 17 10.93 -10.20 4.96
N LYS A 18 10.56 -11.48 4.97
CA LYS A 18 9.38 -11.99 4.23
C LYS A 18 8.08 -11.42 4.80
N ILE A 19 7.93 -11.46 6.11
CA ILE A 19 6.76 -10.91 6.81
C ILE A 19 6.61 -9.41 6.52
N ASP A 20 7.72 -8.66 6.55
CA ASP A 20 7.69 -7.23 6.24
C ASP A 20 7.31 -6.97 4.78
N ALA A 21 7.78 -7.79 3.84
CA ALA A 21 7.40 -7.70 2.43
C ALA A 21 5.89 -7.96 2.23
N GLU A 22 5.38 -9.05 2.81
CA GLU A 22 3.95 -9.40 2.78
C GLU A 22 3.08 -8.29 3.40
N ARG A 23 3.52 -7.73 4.54
CA ARG A 23 2.82 -6.62 5.21
C ARG A 23 2.80 -5.36 4.34
N GLN A 24 3.89 -5.06 3.64
CA GLN A 24 3.97 -3.91 2.74
C GLN A 24 3.14 -4.12 1.47
N GLU A 25 3.03 -5.34 0.95
CA GLU A 25 2.19 -5.68 -0.21
C GLU A 25 0.70 -5.59 0.14
N ALA A 26 0.31 -6.07 1.32
CA ALA A 26 -1.08 -6.00 1.79
C ALA A 26 -1.51 -4.57 2.23
N CYS A 27 -0.57 -3.63 2.31
CA CYS A 27 -0.88 -2.27 2.75
C CYS A 27 -1.40 -1.43 1.58
N ASP A 28 -2.64 -0.97 1.67
CA ASP A 28 -3.28 -0.11 0.66
C ASP A 28 -2.65 1.29 0.52
N HIS A 29 -1.77 1.69 1.44
CA HIS A 29 -1.08 2.99 1.46
C HIS A 29 -1.99 4.24 1.33
N LYS A 30 -3.29 4.12 1.62
CA LYS A 30 -4.30 5.19 1.47
C LYS A 30 -4.59 5.98 2.74
N THR A 31 -4.20 5.47 3.91
CA THR A 31 -4.66 6.02 5.20
C THR A 31 -3.83 7.21 5.67
N SER A 32 -2.52 7.02 5.89
CA SER A 32 -1.63 8.07 6.37
C SER A 32 -0.15 7.78 6.07
N GLY A 33 0.65 8.84 6.06
CA GLY A 33 2.10 8.77 5.93
C GLY A 33 2.80 10.02 6.47
N THR A 34 4.04 9.87 6.86
CA THR A 34 4.91 10.95 7.34
C THR A 34 5.89 11.36 6.25
N LEU A 35 5.95 12.66 5.95
CA LEU A 35 6.94 13.25 5.04
C LEU A 35 8.12 13.79 5.85
N ASN A 36 9.31 13.20 5.68
CA ASN A 36 10.55 13.67 6.30
C ASN A 36 11.63 13.83 5.22
N ASP A 37 12.30 14.98 5.17
CA ASP A 37 13.39 15.25 4.22
C ASP A 37 13.05 14.95 2.74
N GLY A 38 11.78 15.16 2.36
CA GLY A 38 11.28 14.87 1.00
C GLY A 38 10.94 13.40 0.74
N VAL A 39 11.05 12.53 1.74
CA VAL A 39 10.71 11.11 1.67
C VAL A 39 9.37 10.87 2.37
N LEU A 40 8.36 10.43 1.61
CA LEU A 40 7.08 10.02 2.17
C LEU A 40 7.17 8.57 2.64
N THR A 41 6.83 8.32 3.89
CA THR A 41 6.83 6.97 4.49
C THR A 41 5.43 6.64 4.98
N CYS A 42 4.90 5.46 4.64
CA CYS A 42 3.62 5.00 5.15
C CYS A 42 3.72 4.72 6.67
N ASP A 43 2.86 5.33 7.48
CA ASP A 43 2.90 5.17 8.94
C ASP A 43 2.51 3.75 9.39
N THR A 44 1.73 3.05 8.56
CA THR A 44 1.20 1.72 8.89
C THR A 44 2.23 0.62 8.66
N CYS A 45 2.98 0.67 7.56
CA CYS A 45 3.90 -0.41 7.18
C CYS A 45 5.37 0.02 7.12
N GLY A 46 5.66 1.31 7.22
CA GLY A 46 7.02 1.87 7.15
C GLY A 46 7.61 1.90 5.73
N LYS A 47 6.81 1.58 4.70
CA LYS A 47 7.27 1.59 3.31
C LYS A 47 7.50 3.03 2.85
N VAL A 48 8.64 3.27 2.21
CA VAL A 48 8.89 4.53 1.49
C VAL A 48 8.02 4.54 0.24
N LEU A 49 7.17 5.56 0.13
CA LEU A 49 6.29 5.79 -1.00
C LEU A 49 7.00 6.74 -1.96
N VAL A 50 7.28 6.25 -3.16
CA VAL A 50 7.71 7.12 -4.26
C VAL A 50 6.46 7.59 -4.96
N PHE A 51 6.26 8.90 -5.02
CA PHE A 51 5.20 9.48 -5.84
C PHE A 51 5.63 9.31 -7.30
N ASP A 52 5.02 8.36 -7.99
CA ASP A 52 5.16 8.23 -9.44
C ASP A 52 4.10 9.13 -10.08
N PRO A 53 4.48 10.29 -10.65
CA PRO A 53 3.53 11.20 -11.28
C PRO A 53 2.86 10.61 -12.52
N ASP A 54 3.37 9.50 -13.06
CA ASP A 54 2.80 8.80 -14.21
C ASP A 54 1.87 7.63 -13.79
N ALA A 55 1.71 7.37 -12.48
CA ALA A 55 0.86 6.29 -11.97
C ALA A 55 -0.64 6.61 -11.96
N ASP A 56 -1.07 7.81 -12.38
CA ASP A 56 -2.47 8.20 -12.43
C ASP A 56 -2.88 8.77 -13.81
N GLU A 57 -3.13 7.88 -14.77
CA GLU A 57 -4.08 8.14 -15.86
C GLU A 57 -4.92 6.88 -16.18
N ARG A 58 -5.50 6.24 -15.15
CA ARG A 58 -6.67 5.34 -15.25
C ARG A 58 -7.03 4.75 -13.88
N GLY A 59 -7.56 5.58 -12.98
CA GLY A 59 -8.54 5.06 -12.03
C GLY A 59 -9.65 4.32 -12.79
N PRO A 60 -10.25 3.23 -12.26
CA PRO A 60 -11.46 2.70 -12.88
C PRO A 60 -12.47 3.85 -12.89
N GLY A 61 -12.86 4.28 -14.10
CA GLY A 61 -13.90 5.29 -14.27
C GLY A 61 -15.15 4.89 -13.47
N PRO A 62 -16.06 5.85 -13.20
CA PRO A 62 -17.21 5.63 -12.33
C PRO A 62 -17.89 4.31 -12.69
N SER A 63 -18.06 3.47 -11.68
CA SER A 63 -18.65 2.15 -11.85
C SER A 63 -20.04 2.28 -12.50
N GLU A 64 -20.54 1.24 -13.17
CA GLU A 64 -21.92 1.27 -13.70
C GLU A 64 -22.99 1.48 -12.61
N HIS A 65 -22.63 1.27 -11.34
CA HIS A 65 -23.46 1.62 -10.21
C HIS A 65 -23.54 3.14 -10.00
N ASP A 66 -22.42 3.86 -10.11
CA ASP A 66 -22.35 5.33 -9.97
C ASP A 66 -23.07 6.07 -11.11
N LYS A 67 -23.03 5.52 -12.33
CA LYS A 67 -23.72 6.11 -13.49
C LYS A 67 -25.25 6.13 -13.33
N ARG A 68 -25.83 5.13 -12.66
CA ARG A 68 -27.28 5.04 -12.42
C ARG A 68 -27.79 6.07 -11.41
N HIS A 69 -26.97 6.46 -10.43
CA HIS A 69 -27.34 7.49 -9.47
C HIS A 69 -27.41 8.89 -10.11
N PHE A 70 -26.47 9.21 -11.01
CA PHE A 70 -26.44 10.49 -11.72
C PHE A 70 -27.57 10.64 -12.76
N GLU A 71 -27.99 9.56 -13.43
CA GLU A 71 -29.10 9.61 -14.41
C GLU A 71 -30.46 9.86 -13.73
N THR A 72 -30.63 9.36 -12.51
CA THR A 72 -31.88 9.53 -11.75
C THR A 72 -32.06 10.99 -11.31
N LEU A 73 -30.98 11.66 -10.91
CA LEU A 73 -31.00 13.08 -10.52
C LEU A 73 -31.31 14.07 -11.66
N ARG A 74 -31.10 13.67 -12.92
CA ARG A 74 -31.29 14.53 -14.09
C ARG A 74 -32.69 14.44 -14.71
N LYS A 75 -33.53 13.50 -14.23
CA LYS A 75 -34.92 13.31 -14.69
C LYS A 75 -35.96 14.11 -13.88
N ASP A 76 -35.54 14.77 -12.81
CA ASP A 76 -36.39 15.59 -11.93
C ASP A 76 -36.12 17.11 -12.04
N THR A 77 -35.55 17.59 -13.16
CA THR A 77 -35.51 19.02 -13.55
C THR A 77 -36.10 19.17 -14.95
#